data_AF-A0A813INH0-F1
#
_entry.id   AF-A0A813INH0-F1
#
_cell.length_a   1.000
_cell.length_b   1.000
_cell.length_c   1.000
_cell.angle_alpha   90.00
_cell.angle_beta   90.00
_cell.angle_gamma   90.00
#
_symmetry.space_group_name_H-M   'P 1'
#
loop_
_entity.id
_entity.type
_entity.pdbx_description
1 polymer ?
#
loop_
_entity_poly.entity_id
_entity_poly.type
_entity_poly.pdbx_seq_one_letter_code
_entity_poly.pdbx_strand_id
1 'polypeptide(L)'
;VLLGLGLATLVPTQGTAAIEVEDVCGVRVAGLLLQAGPVHSDVLLRWGGRDVGGGSCESNDPGLLADVFARVGGPDTEAVSTAVMVEVNADDSVLDNLWLWRADHCEGQADNNRCPPRNCDNALIVNGDRVTAYGLCAEHTQQDVVVWNGEDGASYFFQAELDSFAKMPYDNTSDYGPNVCGYRVNALAHRAWGIGVYAFFVQSGVVVPAGILVRHSATLDGFICPFKWDLNAAWWDHGESTILKAIGQLPEESQQPLTE
;
A
#
# COMPACT_ATOMS: atom_id res chain seq x y z
N VAL A 1 11.03 -11.82 18.84
CA VAL A 1 9.82 -12.38 18.21
C VAL A 1 8.61 -11.78 18.89
N LEU A 2 7.68 -11.22 18.11
CA LEU A 2 6.36 -10.78 18.53
C LEU A 2 5.34 -11.61 17.75
N LEU A 3 4.56 -12.45 18.44
CA LEU A 3 3.61 -13.38 17.84
C LEU A 3 2.21 -13.13 18.40
N GLY A 4 1.27 -12.82 17.51
CA GLY A 4 -0.17 -12.80 17.80
C GLY A 4 -0.80 -14.17 17.61
N LEU A 5 -1.83 -14.48 18.40
CA LEU A 5 -2.61 -15.71 18.30
C LEU A 5 -4.09 -15.36 18.10
N GLY A 6 -4.74 -16.02 17.14
CA GLY A 6 -6.17 -15.85 16.89
C GLY A 6 -6.55 -14.46 16.37
N LEU A 7 -5.77 -13.90 15.44
CA LEU A 7 -5.92 -12.52 14.92
C LEU A 7 -5.90 -11.47 16.04
N ALA A 8 -4.91 -11.57 16.93
CA ALA A 8 -4.68 -10.59 17.97
C ALA A 8 -4.57 -9.18 17.34
N THR A 9 -5.42 -8.26 17.81
CA THR A 9 -5.59 -6.93 17.21
C THR A 9 -4.98 -5.86 18.10
N LEU A 10 -4.12 -5.02 17.52
CA LEU A 10 -3.54 -3.85 18.17
C LEU A 10 -4.18 -2.57 17.62
N VAL A 11 -4.64 -1.70 18.52
CA VAL A 11 -5.23 -0.40 18.17
C VAL A 11 -4.45 0.71 18.90
N PRO A 12 -3.73 1.60 18.19
CA PRO A 12 -3.07 2.73 18.84
C PRO A 12 -4.11 3.76 19.29
N THR A 13 -3.94 4.30 20.49
CA THR A 13 -4.93 5.21 21.12
C THR A 13 -4.44 6.63 21.32
N GLN A 14 -3.15 6.91 21.03
CA GLN A 14 -2.49 8.18 21.31
C GLN A 14 -1.83 8.80 20.08
N GLY A 15 -2.19 8.35 18.87
CA GLY A 15 -1.61 8.83 17.62
C GLY A 15 -0.16 8.38 17.38
N THR A 16 0.30 7.37 18.10
CA THR A 16 1.59 6.71 17.89
C THR A 16 1.43 5.49 16.99
N ALA A 17 2.53 4.96 16.46
CA ALA A 17 2.51 3.64 15.88
C ALA A 17 2.08 2.58 16.91
N ALA A 18 1.46 1.50 16.43
CA ALA A 18 1.17 0.33 17.25
C ALA A 18 2.42 -0.53 17.46
N ILE A 19 3.31 -0.56 16.46
CA ILE A 19 4.58 -1.27 16.49
C ILE A 19 5.66 -0.37 15.88
N GLU A 20 6.74 -0.18 16.62
CA GLU A 20 8.01 0.34 16.09
C GLU A 20 9.07 -0.72 16.31
N VAL A 21 9.74 -1.13 15.23
CA VAL A 21 10.92 -2.00 15.26
C VAL A 21 12.13 -1.12 14.96
N GLU A 22 13.08 -1.06 15.89
CA GLU A 22 14.34 -0.35 15.69
C GLU A 22 15.23 -1.05 14.64
N ASP A 23 16.37 -0.44 14.30
CA ASP A 23 17.36 -0.99 13.35
C ASP A 23 18.11 -2.21 13.92
N VAL A 24 17.42 -3.33 14.05
CA VAL A 24 17.93 -4.60 14.56
C VAL A 24 17.57 -5.79 13.65
N CYS A 25 18.55 -6.67 13.45
CA CYS A 25 18.40 -7.88 12.64
C CYS A 25 17.51 -8.94 13.32
N GLY A 26 16.98 -9.88 12.53
CA GLY A 26 16.34 -11.10 13.04
C GLY A 26 15.04 -10.90 13.80
N VAL A 27 14.47 -9.68 13.79
CA VAL A 27 13.14 -9.45 14.36
C VAL A 27 12.10 -10.20 13.53
N ARG A 28 11.11 -10.77 14.22
CA ARG A 28 10.02 -11.54 13.63
C ARG A 28 8.73 -11.03 14.25
N VAL A 29 7.87 -10.44 13.44
CA VAL A 29 6.52 -9.99 13.84
C VAL A 29 5.52 -10.80 13.03
N ALA A 30 4.63 -11.51 13.70
CA ALA A 30 3.71 -12.39 13.00
C ALA A 30 2.32 -12.54 13.64
N GLY A 31 1.32 -12.82 12.81
CA GLY A 31 -0.04 -13.22 13.24
C GLY A 31 -0.83 -12.09 13.91
N LEU A 32 -0.67 -10.85 13.44
CA LEU A 32 -1.26 -9.66 14.04
C LEU A 32 -2.16 -8.92 13.06
N LEU A 33 -3.23 -8.34 13.60
CA LEU A 33 -4.01 -7.30 12.93
C LEU A 33 -3.70 -5.94 13.56
N LEU A 34 -3.34 -4.96 12.74
CA LEU A 34 -3.17 -3.57 13.15
C LEU A 34 -4.40 -2.79 12.70
N GLN A 35 -5.09 -2.14 13.63
CA GLN A 35 -6.28 -1.34 13.29
C GLN A 35 -6.03 0.11 13.66
N ALA A 36 -6.31 1.02 12.74
CA ALA A 36 -6.22 2.45 13.02
C ALA A 36 -7.17 2.86 14.16
N GLY A 37 -6.69 3.74 15.04
CA GLY A 37 -7.47 4.31 16.13
C GLY A 37 -8.17 5.62 15.75
N PRO A 38 -8.97 6.17 16.68
CA PRO A 38 -9.66 7.44 16.48
C PRO A 38 -8.71 8.65 16.51
N VAL A 39 -7.52 8.51 17.10
CA VAL A 39 -6.46 9.52 17.05
C VAL A 39 -5.53 9.18 15.88
N HIS A 40 -5.38 10.13 14.97
CA HIS A 40 -4.53 9.99 13.78
C HIS A 40 -3.11 9.55 14.16
N SER A 41 -2.61 8.51 13.49
CA SER A 41 -1.23 8.03 13.61
C SER A 41 -0.51 8.18 12.28
N ASP A 42 0.72 8.69 12.28
CA ASP A 42 1.50 8.81 11.03
C ASP A 42 1.72 7.44 10.37
N VAL A 43 1.88 6.40 11.18
CA VAL A 43 2.05 5.01 10.72
C VAL A 43 1.46 4.02 11.73
N LEU A 44 0.98 2.83 11.30
CA LEU A 44 0.59 1.76 12.24
C LEU A 44 1.76 0.84 12.62
N LEU A 45 2.60 0.46 11.66
CA LEU A 45 3.86 -0.25 11.89
C LEU A 45 5.01 0.44 11.16
N ARG A 46 6.04 0.82 11.91
CA ARG A 46 7.33 1.22 11.36
C ARG A 46 8.38 0.15 11.62
N TRP A 47 9.08 -0.26 10.58
CA TRP A 47 10.27 -1.10 10.71
C TRP A 47 11.51 -0.35 10.25
N GLY A 48 12.44 -0.15 11.17
CA GLY A 48 13.69 0.56 10.96
C GLY A 48 13.58 1.98 11.50
N GLY A 49 14.73 2.62 11.64
CA GLY A 49 14.83 4.00 12.08
C GLY A 49 14.02 4.96 11.22
N ARG A 50 13.82 6.17 11.72
CA ARG A 50 13.15 7.24 10.95
C ARG A 50 14.03 7.79 9.81
N ASP A 51 15.31 7.48 9.82
CA ASP A 51 16.26 7.87 8.78
C ASP A 51 16.21 6.87 7.63
N VAL A 52 15.79 7.35 6.45
CA VAL A 52 15.70 6.56 5.21
C VAL A 52 17.09 6.03 4.82
N GLY A 53 17.20 4.72 4.55
CA GLY A 53 18.46 4.08 4.12
C GLY A 53 19.49 3.85 5.23
N GLY A 54 19.06 3.89 6.51
CA GLY A 54 19.95 3.79 7.68
C GLY A 54 20.04 2.42 8.37
N GLY A 55 19.17 1.48 8.03
CA GLY A 55 19.06 0.19 8.74
C GLY A 55 19.75 -0.96 8.00
N SER A 56 21.05 -1.16 8.22
CA SER A 56 21.76 -2.32 7.67
C SER A 56 21.37 -3.58 8.46
N CYS A 57 20.39 -4.35 7.96
CA CYS A 57 20.24 -5.72 8.43
C CYS A 57 21.08 -6.65 7.55
N GLU A 58 21.86 -7.56 8.16
CA GLU A 58 22.69 -8.46 7.37
C GLU A 58 21.79 -9.50 6.68
N SER A 59 22.03 -9.77 5.39
CA SER A 59 21.29 -10.75 4.57
C SER A 59 21.16 -12.17 5.18
N ASN A 60 21.91 -12.45 6.24
CA ASN A 60 22.07 -13.75 6.87
C ASN A 60 21.03 -13.99 8.00
N ASP A 61 20.41 -12.94 8.52
CA ASP A 61 19.33 -13.00 9.53
C ASP A 61 18.33 -11.85 9.29
N PRO A 62 17.59 -11.89 8.17
CA PRO A 62 16.69 -10.81 7.79
C PRO A 62 15.52 -10.67 8.78
N GLY A 63 14.96 -9.46 8.80
CA GLY A 63 13.66 -9.22 9.41
C GLY A 63 12.54 -9.99 8.71
N LEU A 64 11.53 -10.45 9.44
CA LEU A 64 10.31 -11.04 8.90
C LEU A 64 9.03 -10.38 9.46
N LEU A 65 8.19 -9.84 8.58
CA LEU A 65 6.75 -9.64 8.81
C LEU A 65 6.01 -10.82 8.15
N ALA A 66 5.28 -11.62 8.93
CA ALA A 66 4.53 -12.78 8.41
C ALA A 66 3.09 -12.80 8.92
N ASP A 67 2.09 -12.94 8.05
CA ASP A 67 0.67 -12.90 8.44
C ASP A 67 0.34 -11.63 9.24
N VAL A 68 0.82 -10.48 8.74
CA VAL A 68 0.55 -9.16 9.33
C VAL A 68 -0.50 -8.46 8.48
N PHE A 69 -1.61 -8.13 9.11
CA PHE A 69 -2.73 -7.47 8.47
C PHE A 69 -2.88 -6.08 9.03
N ALA A 70 -3.37 -5.14 8.23
CA ALA A 70 -3.74 -3.81 8.69
C ALA A 70 -5.12 -3.41 8.16
N ARG A 71 -5.89 -2.70 8.98
CA ARG A 71 -7.14 -2.08 8.55
C ARG A 71 -7.30 -0.63 9.00
N VAL A 72 -7.94 0.15 8.15
CA VAL A 72 -8.37 1.52 8.47
C VAL A 72 -9.87 1.61 8.23
N GLY A 73 -10.64 1.57 9.31
CA GLY A 73 -12.10 1.47 9.28
C GLY A 73 -12.60 0.02 9.14
N GLY A 74 -13.89 -0.12 8.88
CA GLY A 74 -14.59 -1.39 8.77
C GLY A 74 -15.55 -1.59 9.94
N PRO A 75 -15.11 -2.16 11.06
CA PRO A 75 -15.96 -2.33 12.25
C PRO A 75 -16.10 -1.04 13.08
N ASP A 76 -15.30 -0.01 12.80
CA ASP A 76 -15.31 1.24 13.54
C ASP A 76 -16.64 2.00 13.32
N THR A 77 -17.24 2.47 14.40
CA THR A 77 -18.45 3.32 14.37
C THR A 77 -18.14 4.81 14.33
N GLU A 78 -16.88 5.18 14.58
CA GLU A 78 -16.37 6.54 14.62
C GLU A 78 -15.30 6.74 13.56
N ALA A 79 -14.92 8.00 13.31
CA ALA A 79 -13.83 8.30 12.39
C ALA A 79 -12.50 7.75 12.90
N VAL A 80 -11.72 7.14 12.00
CA VAL A 80 -10.36 6.64 12.26
C VAL A 80 -9.42 7.08 11.15
N SER A 81 -8.12 7.15 11.41
CA SER A 81 -7.16 7.47 10.34
C SER A 81 -5.73 7.10 10.67
N THR A 82 -4.94 6.88 9.62
CA THR A 82 -3.49 6.78 9.68
C THR A 82 -2.91 7.24 8.34
N ALA A 83 -1.72 7.85 8.28
CA ALA A 83 -1.16 8.20 6.98
C ALA A 83 -0.69 6.94 6.22
N VAL A 84 0.11 6.09 6.87
CA VAL A 84 0.66 4.86 6.27
C VAL A 84 0.32 3.63 7.12
N MET A 85 -0.12 2.51 6.54
CA MET A 85 -0.34 1.31 7.37
C MET A 85 0.99 0.69 7.79
N VAL A 86 1.89 0.43 6.83
CA VAL A 86 3.20 -0.17 7.07
C VAL A 86 4.30 0.61 6.36
N GLU A 87 5.33 1.00 7.10
CA GLU A 87 6.54 1.66 6.61
C GLU A 87 7.75 0.76 6.90
N VAL A 88 8.49 0.36 5.86
CA VAL A 88 9.66 -0.53 5.96
C VAL A 88 10.91 0.20 5.49
N ASN A 89 11.70 0.66 6.45
CA ASN A 89 12.96 1.39 6.27
C ASN A 89 14.19 0.47 6.38
N ALA A 90 14.06 -0.69 7.01
CA ALA A 90 15.15 -1.64 7.14
C ALA A 90 15.38 -2.46 5.86
N ASP A 91 16.65 -2.53 5.44
CA ASP A 91 17.10 -3.35 4.32
C ASP A 91 16.83 -4.84 4.55
N ASP A 92 16.86 -5.63 3.47
CA ASP A 92 16.81 -7.09 3.44
C ASP A 92 15.58 -7.72 4.15
N SER A 93 14.61 -6.91 4.58
CA SER A 93 13.40 -7.36 5.26
C SER A 93 12.53 -8.22 4.35
N VAL A 94 11.91 -9.25 4.93
CA VAL A 94 10.96 -10.13 4.25
C VAL A 94 9.55 -9.82 4.71
N LEU A 95 8.66 -9.57 3.76
CA LEU A 95 7.23 -9.36 3.96
C LEU A 95 6.51 -10.58 3.37
N ASP A 96 5.85 -11.38 4.19
CA ASP A 96 5.20 -12.62 3.75
C ASP A 96 3.72 -12.62 4.19
N ASN A 97 2.82 -12.72 3.22
CA ASN A 97 1.38 -12.74 3.44
C ASN A 97 0.87 -11.51 4.22
N LEU A 98 0.97 -10.33 3.59
CA LEU A 98 0.43 -9.09 4.14
C LEU A 98 -0.90 -8.74 3.44
N TRP A 99 -1.87 -8.25 4.22
CA TRP A 99 -3.08 -7.63 3.68
C TRP A 99 -3.34 -6.29 4.36
N LEU A 100 -3.24 -5.21 3.58
CA LEU A 100 -3.27 -3.83 4.06
C LEU A 100 -4.48 -3.12 3.45
N TRP A 101 -5.56 -3.01 4.23
CA TRP A 101 -6.88 -2.70 3.70
C TRP A 101 -7.44 -1.41 4.29
N ARG A 102 -7.53 -0.35 3.49
CA ARG A 102 -8.40 0.77 3.84
C ARG A 102 -9.81 0.32 3.50
N ALA A 103 -10.72 0.39 4.47
CA ALA A 103 -12.01 -0.26 4.30
C ALA A 103 -12.76 0.24 3.06
N ASP A 104 -13.36 -0.62 2.25
CA ASP A 104 -14.33 -0.23 1.21
C ASP A 104 -15.78 -0.40 1.70
N HIS A 105 -15.96 -1.19 2.77
CA HIS A 105 -17.24 -1.45 3.42
C HIS A 105 -17.09 -1.50 4.95
N CYS A 106 -18.22 -1.51 5.67
CA CYS A 106 -18.24 -1.40 7.13
C CYS A 106 -19.40 -2.18 7.75
N GLU A 107 -19.26 -2.51 9.03
CA GLU A 107 -20.30 -3.20 9.78
C GLU A 107 -21.54 -2.32 9.95
N GLY A 108 -22.73 -2.91 9.82
CA GLY A 108 -23.98 -2.21 10.09
C GLY A 108 -24.44 -1.24 8.99
N GLN A 109 -24.05 -1.43 7.73
CA GLN A 109 -24.58 -0.68 6.57
C GLN A 109 -26.10 -0.87 6.35
N ALA A 110 -26.92 -0.33 7.25
CA ALA A 110 -28.37 -0.33 7.17
C ALA A 110 -28.92 0.97 6.57
N ASP A 111 -28.21 2.10 6.68
CA ASP A 111 -28.65 3.39 6.16
C ASP A 111 -27.55 4.05 5.29
N ASN A 112 -27.94 4.49 4.08
CA ASN A 112 -27.17 5.29 3.11
C ASN A 112 -25.86 4.72 2.52
N ASN A 113 -25.43 3.52 2.91
CA ASN A 113 -24.27 2.80 2.36
C ASN A 113 -22.90 3.50 2.60
N ARG A 114 -22.77 4.30 3.67
CA ARG A 114 -21.54 5.04 3.97
C ARG A 114 -20.86 4.55 5.24
N CYS A 115 -19.55 4.40 5.16
CA CYS A 115 -18.72 4.15 6.33
C CYS A 115 -18.35 5.45 7.04
N PRO A 116 -18.08 5.40 8.35
CA PRO A 116 -17.40 6.49 9.03
C PRO A 116 -16.09 6.87 8.30
N PRO A 117 -15.64 8.13 8.41
CA PRO A 117 -14.39 8.56 7.78
C PRO A 117 -13.22 7.66 8.19
N ARG A 118 -12.43 7.22 7.20
CA ARG A 118 -11.33 6.27 7.38
C ARG A 118 -10.13 6.66 6.53
N ASN A 119 -9.52 7.81 6.84
CA ASN A 119 -8.49 8.38 5.97
C ASN A 119 -7.18 7.57 6.04
N CYS A 120 -6.61 7.26 4.89
CA CYS A 120 -5.28 6.66 4.77
C CYS A 120 -4.66 6.92 3.41
N ASP A 121 -3.44 7.47 3.42
CA ASP A 121 -2.73 7.90 2.21
C ASP A 121 -2.12 6.72 1.47
N ASN A 122 -1.34 5.88 2.16
CA ASN A 122 -0.62 4.75 1.55
C ASN A 122 -0.77 3.47 2.40
N ALA A 123 -0.82 2.31 1.77
CA ALA A 123 -0.86 1.05 2.49
C ALA A 123 0.55 0.64 2.91
N LEU A 124 1.48 0.62 1.95
CA LEU A 124 2.87 0.23 2.17
C LEU A 124 3.83 1.25 1.57
N ILE A 125 4.81 1.68 2.35
CA ILE A 125 5.99 2.38 1.86
C ILE A 125 7.23 1.54 2.17
N VAL A 126 7.99 1.18 1.14
CA VAL A 126 9.24 0.43 1.25
C VAL A 126 10.40 1.35 0.90
N ASN A 127 11.21 1.69 1.90
CA ASN A 127 12.39 2.53 1.79
C ASN A 127 13.70 1.72 1.84
N GLY A 128 13.69 0.56 2.53
CA GLY A 128 14.87 -0.31 2.63
C GLY A 128 15.21 -1.01 1.31
N ASP A 129 16.50 -1.21 1.07
CA ASP A 129 17.03 -1.93 -0.08
C ASP A 129 16.87 -3.45 0.09
N ARG A 130 16.79 -4.20 -1.01
CA ARG A 130 16.72 -5.68 -1.03
C ARG A 130 15.56 -6.28 -0.24
N VAL A 131 14.53 -5.47 0.06
CA VAL A 131 13.29 -5.96 0.66
C VAL A 131 12.61 -6.94 -0.30
N THR A 132 12.06 -8.04 0.25
CA THR A 132 11.35 -9.04 -0.54
C THR A 132 9.93 -9.23 -0.01
N ALA A 133 8.94 -9.09 -0.89
CA ALA A 133 7.53 -9.33 -0.59
C ALA A 133 7.03 -10.61 -1.27
N TYR A 134 6.32 -11.46 -0.52
CA TYR A 134 5.60 -12.64 -1.00
C TYR A 134 4.13 -12.51 -0.61
N GLY A 135 3.21 -12.64 -1.58
CA GLY A 135 1.78 -12.64 -1.27
C GLY A 135 1.30 -11.31 -0.67
N LEU A 136 1.56 -10.18 -1.34
CA LEU A 136 1.16 -8.86 -0.86
C LEU A 136 -0.22 -8.46 -1.42
N CYS A 137 -1.16 -8.12 -0.54
CA CYS A 137 -2.43 -7.49 -0.89
C CYS A 137 -2.51 -6.11 -0.22
N ALA A 138 -2.86 -5.06 -0.98
CA ALA A 138 -3.00 -3.71 -0.44
C ALA A 138 -4.08 -2.93 -1.19
N GLU A 139 -4.98 -2.21 -0.52
CA GLU A 139 -6.22 -1.77 -1.18
C GLU A 139 -6.74 -0.40 -0.69
N HIS A 140 -7.34 0.32 -1.63
CA HIS A 140 -8.26 1.46 -1.47
C HIS A 140 -7.72 2.73 -0.80
N THR A 141 -6.41 2.93 -0.74
CA THR A 141 -5.82 4.14 -0.13
C THR A 141 -6.00 5.39 -0.98
N GLN A 142 -5.84 6.55 -0.37
CA GLN A 142 -6.20 7.84 -0.97
C GLN A 142 -5.09 8.41 -1.87
N GLN A 143 -3.88 7.88 -1.75
CA GLN A 143 -2.74 8.12 -2.63
C GLN A 143 -2.28 6.77 -3.22
N ASP A 144 -1.03 6.69 -3.69
CA ASP A 144 -0.48 5.43 -4.21
C ASP A 144 -0.63 4.30 -3.19
N VAL A 145 -1.13 3.15 -3.64
CA VAL A 145 -1.40 2.04 -2.70
C VAL A 145 -0.09 1.51 -2.11
N VAL A 146 0.88 1.25 -2.96
CA VAL A 146 2.25 0.89 -2.57
C VAL A 146 3.24 1.85 -3.20
N VAL A 147 4.21 2.32 -2.40
CA VAL A 147 5.37 3.07 -2.87
C VAL A 147 6.64 2.31 -2.54
N TRP A 148 7.44 1.99 -3.56
CA TRP A 148 8.69 1.28 -3.43
C TRP A 148 9.86 2.17 -3.84
N ASN A 149 10.66 2.57 -2.85
CA ASN A 149 11.81 3.47 -3.00
C ASN A 149 13.15 2.72 -2.97
N GLY A 150 13.26 1.67 -2.17
CA GLY A 150 14.52 0.92 -1.99
C GLY A 150 14.93 0.11 -3.22
N GLU A 151 16.25 0.05 -3.45
CA GLU A 151 16.89 -0.62 -4.57
C GLU A 151 16.88 -2.14 -4.42
N ASP A 152 17.01 -2.85 -5.54
CA ASP A 152 17.10 -4.32 -5.61
C ASP A 152 15.93 -5.08 -4.94
N GLY A 153 14.80 -4.40 -4.72
CA GLY A 153 13.61 -5.00 -4.13
C GLY A 153 12.94 -6.05 -5.03
N ALA A 154 12.21 -6.98 -4.42
CA ALA A 154 11.48 -8.01 -5.15
C ALA A 154 10.06 -8.24 -4.63
N SER A 155 9.11 -8.41 -5.53
CA SER A 155 7.72 -8.76 -5.20
C SER A 155 7.25 -9.98 -5.97
N TYR A 156 6.79 -11.00 -5.25
CA TYR A 156 6.23 -12.22 -5.81
C TYR A 156 4.76 -12.30 -5.43
N PHE A 157 3.89 -12.10 -6.43
CA PHE A 157 2.46 -11.87 -6.29
C PHE A 157 2.14 -10.54 -5.58
N PHE A 158 1.38 -9.70 -6.26
CA PHE A 158 0.78 -8.51 -5.68
C PHE A 158 -0.64 -8.32 -6.22
N GLN A 159 -1.56 -7.97 -5.33
CA GLN A 159 -2.89 -7.50 -5.69
C GLN A 159 -3.16 -6.13 -5.05
N ALA A 160 -3.76 -5.23 -5.82
CA ALA A 160 -4.34 -4.01 -5.29
C ALA A 160 -5.60 -3.56 -6.00
N GLU A 161 -6.59 -3.11 -5.23
CA GLU A 161 -7.71 -2.32 -5.76
C GLU A 161 -7.51 -0.84 -5.48
N LEU A 162 -7.74 0.00 -6.48
CA LEU A 162 -7.87 1.44 -6.31
C LEU A 162 -9.20 1.76 -5.60
N ASP A 163 -9.28 2.90 -4.93
CA ASP A 163 -10.47 3.30 -4.19
C ASP A 163 -11.67 3.54 -5.11
N SER A 164 -12.66 2.66 -5.00
CA SER A 164 -13.94 2.73 -5.70
C SER A 164 -14.65 4.07 -5.55
N PHE A 165 -14.39 4.81 -4.48
CA PHE A 165 -15.05 6.08 -4.15
C PHE A 165 -14.21 7.33 -4.44
N ALA A 166 -13.08 7.23 -5.15
CA ALA A 166 -12.29 8.39 -5.59
C ALA A 166 -13.18 9.50 -6.22
N LYS A 167 -13.03 10.78 -5.84
CA LYS A 167 -13.92 11.91 -6.24
C LYS A 167 -15.28 11.99 -5.51
N MET A 168 -15.65 11.03 -4.65
CA MET A 168 -16.87 11.14 -3.84
C MET A 168 -16.66 12.07 -2.63
N PRO A 169 -17.50 13.10 -2.42
CA PRO A 169 -17.30 14.06 -1.33
C PRO A 169 -17.30 13.45 0.08
N TYR A 170 -17.93 12.30 0.28
CA TYR A 170 -18.02 11.65 1.59
C TYR A 170 -16.83 10.74 1.91
N ASP A 171 -16.04 10.35 0.91
CA ASP A 171 -14.92 9.41 1.09
C ASP A 171 -13.57 10.13 1.23
N ASN A 172 -13.53 11.43 0.93
CA ASN A 172 -12.37 12.32 1.03
C ASN A 172 -11.17 11.90 0.16
N THR A 173 -11.34 10.93 -0.73
CA THR A 173 -10.36 10.58 -1.76
C THR A 173 -10.45 11.56 -2.92
N SER A 174 -9.32 12.14 -3.30
CA SER A 174 -9.23 13.06 -4.43
C SER A 174 -9.55 12.37 -5.75
N ASP A 175 -9.71 13.15 -6.82
CA ASP A 175 -9.63 12.57 -8.16
C ASP A 175 -8.19 12.13 -8.39
N TYR A 176 -7.96 10.82 -8.45
CA TYR A 176 -6.62 10.23 -8.62
C TYR A 176 -5.85 10.86 -9.80
N GLY A 177 -6.56 11.19 -10.88
CA GLY A 177 -5.97 11.80 -12.06
C GLY A 177 -4.70 11.08 -12.54
N PRO A 178 -3.67 11.81 -13.00
CA PRO A 178 -2.42 11.19 -13.48
C PRO A 178 -1.46 10.74 -12.38
N ASN A 179 -1.75 11.06 -11.11
CA ASN A 179 -0.72 11.08 -10.07
C ASN A 179 -0.76 9.87 -9.13
N VAL A 180 -1.81 9.03 -9.20
CA VAL A 180 -1.98 7.88 -8.31
C VAL A 180 -2.02 6.57 -9.10
N CYS A 181 -1.40 5.53 -8.54
CA CYS A 181 -1.38 4.16 -9.05
C CYS A 181 -1.43 3.13 -7.91
N GLY A 182 -1.61 1.85 -8.25
CA GLY A 182 -1.62 0.77 -7.27
C GLY A 182 -0.22 0.38 -6.81
N TYR A 183 0.79 0.56 -7.66
CA TYR A 183 2.17 0.15 -7.36
C TYR A 183 3.17 1.10 -8.01
N ARG A 184 3.75 1.99 -7.20
CA ARG A 184 4.80 2.92 -7.63
C ARG A 184 6.17 2.36 -7.31
N VAL A 185 7.07 2.36 -8.29
CA VAL A 185 8.49 2.05 -8.09
C VAL A 185 9.34 3.25 -8.46
N ASN A 186 10.00 3.81 -7.45
CA ASN A 186 11.00 4.87 -7.62
C ASN A 186 12.42 4.33 -7.80
N ALA A 187 12.69 3.10 -7.33
CA ALA A 187 13.99 2.44 -7.46
C ALA A 187 14.40 2.18 -8.92
N LEU A 188 15.71 2.23 -9.17
CA LEU A 188 16.29 1.89 -10.47
C LEU A 188 16.25 0.39 -10.74
N ALA A 189 16.49 -0.43 -9.72
CA ALA A 189 16.43 -1.88 -9.77
C ALA A 189 15.27 -2.42 -8.92
N HIS A 190 14.33 -3.11 -9.56
CA HIS A 190 13.23 -3.79 -8.88
C HIS A 190 12.76 -4.96 -9.73
N ARG A 191 12.36 -6.08 -9.11
CA ARG A 191 11.85 -7.26 -9.83
C ARG A 191 10.49 -7.67 -9.29
N ALA A 192 9.54 -7.93 -10.18
CA ALA A 192 8.18 -8.18 -9.75
C ALA A 192 7.48 -9.22 -10.64
N TRP A 193 6.82 -10.20 -10.03
CA TRP A 193 6.13 -11.29 -10.71
C TRP A 193 4.65 -11.31 -10.33
N GLY A 194 3.77 -11.21 -11.34
CA GLY A 194 2.32 -11.30 -11.13
C GLY A 194 1.78 -10.13 -10.31
N ILE A 195 1.96 -8.92 -10.83
CA ILE A 195 1.51 -7.67 -10.19
C ILE A 195 0.20 -7.24 -10.84
N GLY A 196 -0.90 -7.33 -10.08
CA GLY A 196 -2.26 -7.06 -10.54
C GLY A 196 -2.86 -5.83 -9.87
N VAL A 197 -3.34 -4.88 -10.67
CA VAL A 197 -4.05 -3.69 -10.17
C VAL A 197 -5.46 -3.62 -10.76
N TYR A 198 -6.44 -3.45 -9.89
CA TYR A 198 -7.86 -3.48 -10.20
C TYR A 198 -8.50 -2.11 -9.90
N ALA A 199 -9.58 -1.80 -10.60
CA ALA A 199 -10.40 -0.64 -10.29
C ALA A 199 -11.90 -0.94 -10.45
N PHE A 200 -12.69 -0.53 -9.45
CA PHE A 200 -14.14 -0.50 -9.49
C PHE A 200 -14.66 0.93 -9.21
N PHE A 201 -14.33 1.89 -10.07
CA PHE A 201 -14.86 3.25 -9.88
C PHE A 201 -16.37 3.29 -10.13
N VAL A 202 -17.13 3.72 -9.11
CA VAL A 202 -18.60 3.84 -9.16
C VAL A 202 -19.08 5.12 -9.86
N GLN A 203 -18.17 6.05 -10.11
CA GLN A 203 -18.37 7.36 -10.71
C GLN A 203 -17.69 7.46 -12.08
N SER A 204 -18.26 8.26 -12.97
CA SER A 204 -17.68 8.52 -14.29
C SER A 204 -16.46 9.44 -14.23
N GLY A 205 -15.55 9.20 -15.18
CA GLY A 205 -14.44 10.10 -15.47
C GLY A 205 -13.25 10.04 -14.52
N VAL A 206 -13.19 9.04 -13.63
CA VAL A 206 -11.95 8.71 -12.90
C VAL A 206 -11.12 7.79 -13.79
N VAL A 207 -9.94 8.25 -14.17
CA VAL A 207 -9.04 7.52 -15.07
C VAL A 207 -7.61 7.71 -14.57
N VAL A 208 -6.89 6.60 -14.41
CA VAL A 208 -5.45 6.58 -14.09
C VAL A 208 -4.64 6.12 -15.31
N PRO A 209 -3.43 6.65 -15.51
CA PRO A 209 -2.62 6.36 -16.69
C PRO A 209 -2.07 4.93 -16.70
N ALA A 210 -1.83 4.35 -15.53
CA ALA A 210 -1.41 2.97 -15.38
C ALA A 210 -1.72 2.44 -13.97
N GLY A 211 -1.87 1.11 -13.85
CA GLY A 211 -1.96 0.45 -12.54
C GLY A 211 -0.62 0.47 -11.82
N ILE A 212 0.48 0.33 -12.57
CA ILE A 212 1.86 0.33 -12.09
C ILE A 212 2.59 1.52 -12.73
N LEU A 213 3.28 2.33 -11.93
CA LEU A 213 4.13 3.42 -12.43
C LEU A 213 5.55 3.23 -11.96
N VAL A 214 6.49 3.25 -12.90
CA VAL A 214 7.92 3.22 -12.62
C VAL A 214 8.56 4.58 -12.92
N ARG A 215 9.55 4.98 -12.11
CA ARG A 215 10.33 6.21 -12.36
C ARG A 215 11.31 6.01 -13.51
N HIS A 216 12.06 4.92 -13.49
CA HIS A 216 13.11 4.64 -14.46
C HIS A 216 12.64 3.64 -15.52
N SER A 217 12.96 3.90 -16.79
CA SER A 217 12.64 2.98 -17.89
C SER A 217 13.31 1.62 -17.72
N ALA A 218 14.52 1.59 -17.13
CA ALA A 218 15.24 0.35 -16.82
C ALA A 218 14.47 -0.58 -15.87
N THR A 219 13.62 -0.03 -15.00
CA THR A 219 12.81 -0.82 -14.06
C THR A 219 11.72 -1.62 -14.78
N LEU A 220 11.30 -1.23 -16.00
CA LEU A 220 10.24 -1.93 -16.75
C LEU A 220 10.60 -3.40 -17.03
N ASP A 221 11.86 -3.69 -17.34
CA ASP A 221 12.33 -5.03 -17.67
C ASP A 221 12.30 -5.99 -16.46
N GLY A 222 12.15 -5.45 -15.25
CA GLY A 222 12.02 -6.22 -14.01
C GLY A 222 10.63 -6.83 -13.78
N PHE A 223 9.61 -6.45 -14.56
CA PHE A 223 8.24 -6.91 -14.38
C PHE A 223 7.90 -8.10 -15.28
N ILE A 224 7.44 -9.18 -14.66
CA ILE A 224 6.97 -10.39 -15.33
C ILE A 224 5.48 -10.57 -15.04
N CYS A 225 4.68 -10.60 -16.11
CA CYS A 225 3.21 -10.67 -16.03
C CYS A 225 2.56 -9.54 -15.20
N PRO A 226 2.88 -8.25 -15.45
CA PRO A 226 2.07 -7.17 -14.91
C PRO A 226 0.71 -7.17 -15.62
N PHE A 227 -0.37 -7.00 -14.88
CA PHE A 227 -1.70 -6.90 -15.44
C PHE A 227 -2.56 -5.90 -14.69
N LYS A 228 -3.63 -5.51 -15.35
CA LYS A 228 -4.64 -4.63 -14.78
C LYS A 228 -6.03 -5.12 -15.17
N TRP A 229 -7.02 -4.77 -14.37
CA TRP A 229 -8.40 -5.16 -14.66
C TRP A 229 -9.40 -4.11 -14.20
N ASP A 230 -10.33 -3.77 -15.10
CA ASP A 230 -11.47 -2.92 -14.79
C ASP A 230 -12.62 -3.83 -14.34
N LEU A 231 -13.02 -3.71 -13.07
CA LEU A 231 -14.04 -4.58 -12.47
C LEU A 231 -15.46 -4.09 -12.75
N ASN A 232 -15.63 -2.79 -13.00
CA ASN A 232 -16.94 -2.22 -13.28
C ASN A 232 -17.31 -2.41 -14.77
N ALA A 233 -18.20 -3.36 -15.03
CA ALA A 233 -18.64 -3.73 -16.38
C ALA A 233 -19.27 -2.58 -17.17
N ALA A 234 -19.81 -1.56 -16.50
CA ALA A 234 -20.41 -0.40 -17.16
C ALA A 234 -19.40 0.40 -18.01
N TRP A 235 -18.10 0.35 -17.66
CA TRP A 235 -17.05 1.01 -18.45
C TRP A 235 -16.57 0.14 -19.62
N TRP A 236 -16.51 -1.17 -19.40
CA TRP A 236 -16.10 -2.14 -20.42
C TRP A 236 -17.00 -2.13 -21.65
N ASP A 237 -18.32 -2.04 -21.46
CA ASP A 237 -19.31 -2.08 -22.55
C ASP A 237 -19.23 -0.88 -23.50
N HIS A 238 -18.51 0.18 -23.12
CA HIS A 238 -18.25 1.36 -23.95
C HIS A 238 -16.83 1.41 -24.54
N GLY A 239 -16.01 0.39 -24.30
CA GLY A 239 -14.60 0.36 -24.71
C GLY A 239 -13.72 1.36 -23.94
N GLU A 240 -14.20 1.85 -22.80
CA GLU A 240 -13.50 2.77 -21.93
C GLU A 240 -12.84 1.99 -20.79
N SER A 241 -11.57 2.27 -20.53
CA SER A 241 -10.87 1.71 -19.39
C SER A 241 -10.50 2.82 -18.42
N THR A 242 -10.70 2.55 -17.14
CA THR A 242 -10.34 3.44 -16.04
C THR A 242 -8.88 3.32 -15.63
N ILE A 243 -8.22 2.20 -15.98
CA ILE A 243 -6.77 2.03 -15.88
C ILE A 243 -6.20 1.89 -17.30
N LEU A 244 -5.58 2.93 -17.85
CA LEU A 244 -5.23 2.93 -19.29
C LEU A 244 -4.16 1.88 -19.66
N LYS A 245 -3.22 1.57 -18.77
CA LYS A 245 -2.14 0.59 -18.98
C LYS A 245 -1.92 -0.27 -17.74
N ALA A 246 -1.39 -1.49 -17.93
CA ALA A 246 -0.95 -2.29 -16.78
C ALA A 246 0.25 -1.65 -16.10
N ILE A 247 1.24 -1.27 -16.90
CA ILE A 247 2.47 -0.62 -16.46
C ILE A 247 2.81 0.57 -17.36
N GLY A 248 3.33 1.64 -16.76
CA GLY A 248 3.80 2.84 -17.44
C GLY A 248 5.00 3.45 -16.73
N GLN A 249 5.67 4.38 -17.41
CA GLN A 249 6.76 5.17 -16.85
C GLN A 249 6.24 6.58 -16.51
N LEU A 250 6.73 7.14 -15.41
CA LEU A 250 6.48 8.53 -15.04
C LEU A 250 7.07 9.51 -16.09
N PRO A 251 6.38 10.62 -16.40
CA PRO A 251 6.90 11.66 -17.29
C PRO A 251 8.27 12.18 -16.82
N GLU A 252 9.17 12.52 -17.75
CA GLU A 252 10.53 13.01 -17.42
C GLU A 252 10.54 14.20 -16.45
N GLU A 253 9.56 15.10 -16.53
CA GLU A 253 9.42 16.26 -15.63
C GLU A 253 9.18 15.86 -14.16
N SER A 254 8.61 14.69 -13.92
CA SER A 254 8.36 14.13 -12.57
C SER A 254 9.51 13.26 -12.04
N GLN A 255 10.59 13.11 -12.82
CA GLN A 255 11.78 12.34 -12.43
C GLN A 255 12.82 13.19 -11.69
N GLN A 256 12.58 14.49 -11.47
CA GLN A 256 13.46 15.32 -10.66
C GLN A 256 13.58 14.76 -9.22
N PRO A 257 14.75 14.89 -8.57
CA PRO A 257 14.88 14.51 -7.17
C PRO A 257 13.85 15.28 -6.35
N LEU A 258 13.23 14.62 -5.37
CA LEU A 258 12.57 15.34 -4.28
C LEU A 258 13.69 16.16 -3.63
N THR A 259 13.67 17.48 -3.82
CA THR A 259 14.66 18.38 -3.24
C THR A 259 14.55 18.29 -1.72
N GLU A 260 15.72 18.16 -1.07
CA GLU A 260 15.96 18.02 0.38
C GLU A 260 15.02 18.83 1.30
#